data_AF-A0A5R2N177-F1
#
_entry.id   AF-A0A5R2N177-F1
#
_cell.length_a   1.000
_cell.length_b   1.000
_cell.length_c   1.000
_cell.angle_alpha   90.00
_cell.angle_beta   90.00
_cell.angle_gamma   90.00
#
_symmetry.space_group_name_H-M   'P 1'
#
loop_
_entity.id
_entity.type
_entity.pdbx_description
1 polymer ?
#
loop_
_entity_poly.entity_id
_entity_poly.type
_entity_poly.pdbx_seq_one_letter_code
_entity_poly.pdbx_strand_id
1 'polypeptide(L)'
;MSLISTILRRLVLLVFVVAGVAVITFTISHLIPGDPAQLIAGDKASAETLAHVRQELGLDKPVTQQFVIYVKQRLSGDLGQSLRTRR
;
A
#
# COMPACT_ATOMS: atom_id res chain seq x y z
N MET A 1 -29.87 -23.58 7.50
CA MET A 1 -29.09 -22.47 6.90
C MET A 1 -28.62 -22.92 5.54
N SER A 2 -28.95 -22.19 4.46
CA SER A 2 -28.53 -22.62 3.12
C SER A 2 -27.01 -22.49 2.97
N LEU A 3 -26.39 -23.42 2.25
CA LEU A 3 -24.95 -23.40 1.92
C LEU A 3 -24.51 -22.04 1.35
N ILE A 4 -25.34 -21.44 0.49
CA ILE A 4 -25.10 -20.14 -0.14
C ILE A 4 -25.01 -19.01 0.90
N SER A 5 -25.92 -18.98 1.88
CA SER A 5 -25.91 -17.97 2.96
C SER A 5 -24.64 -18.07 3.81
N THR A 6 -24.18 -19.28 4.11
CA THR A 6 -22.94 -19.52 4.86
C THR A 6 -21.71 -19.05 4.08
N ILE A 7 -21.65 -19.32 2.77
CA ILE A 7 -20.54 -18.90 1.91
C ILE A 7 -20.50 -17.37 1.81
N LEU A 8 -21.63 -16.71 1.56
CA LEU A 8 -21.72 -15.25 1.50
C LEU A 8 -21.26 -14.60 2.81
N ARG A 9 -21.72 -15.11 3.96
CA ARG A 9 -21.28 -14.62 5.27
C ARG A 9 -19.77 -14.75 5.46
N ARG A 10 -19.18 -15.87 5.05
CA ARG A 10 -17.72 -16.09 5.13
C ARG A 10 -16.95 -15.16 4.21
N LEU A 11 -17.45 -14.91 3.00
CA LEU A 11 -16.83 -13.97 2.06
C LEU A 11 -16.82 -12.54 2.61
N VAL A 12 -17.94 -12.08 3.19
CA VAL A 12 -18.01 -10.75 3.82
C VAL A 12 -17.03 -10.65 4.99
N LEU A 13 -16.96 -11.67 5.85
CA LEU A 13 -15.99 -11.70 6.95
C LEU A 13 -14.54 -11.68 6.44
N LEU A 14 -14.26 -12.42 5.36
CA LEU A 14 -12.92 -12.46 4.76
C LEU A 14 -12.53 -11.08 4.20
N VAL A 15 -13.43 -10.44 3.46
CA VAL A 15 -13.20 -9.07 2.95
C VAL A 15 -12.96 -8.10 4.10
N PHE A 16 -13.72 -8.20 5.19
CA PHE A 16 -13.53 -7.35 6.36
C PHE A 16 -12.18 -7.57 7.04
N VAL A 17 -11.75 -8.83 7.21
CA VAL A 17 -10.45 -9.18 7.77
C VAL A 17 -9.32 -8.64 6.88
N VAL A 18 -9.40 -8.86 5.57
CA VAL A 18 -8.40 -8.37 4.61
C VAL A 18 -8.33 -6.84 4.61
N ALA A 19 -9.48 -6.16 4.66
CA ALA A 19 -9.54 -4.71 4.78
C ALA A 19 -8.88 -4.21 6.09
N GLY A 20 -9.15 -4.88 7.21
CA GLY A 20 -8.52 -4.57 8.49
C GLY A 20 -7.00 -4.74 8.44
N VAL A 21 -6.52 -5.85 7.89
CA VAL A 21 -5.08 -6.09 7.69
C VAL A 21 -4.47 -5.01 6.78
N ALA A 22 -5.12 -4.66 5.66
CA ALA A 22 -4.64 -3.64 4.73
C ALA A 22 -4.50 -2.25 5.38
N VAL A 23 -5.46 -1.86 6.24
CA VAL A 23 -5.39 -0.61 7.01
C VAL A 23 -4.23 -0.64 7.99
N ILE A 24 -4.06 -1.76 8.71
CA ILE A 24 -2.97 -1.92 9.69
C ILE A 24 -1.61 -1.86 8.99
N THR A 25 -1.41 -2.61 7.90
CA THR A 25 -0.15 -2.65 7.17
C THR A 25 0.18 -1.30 6.54
N PHE A 26 -0.81 -0.61 5.98
CA PHE A 26 -0.66 0.76 5.48
C PHE A 26 -0.28 1.74 6.59
N THR A 27 -0.92 1.64 7.76
CA THR A 27 -0.63 2.52 8.89
C THR A 27 0.79 2.28 9.39
N ILE A 28 1.18 1.02 9.58
CA ILE A 28 2.55 0.66 9.98
C ILE A 28 3.55 1.21 8.96
N SER A 29 3.30 1.07 7.65
CA SER A 29 4.23 1.58 6.64
C SER A 29 4.38 3.10 6.66
N HIS A 30 3.34 3.84 7.06
CA HIS A 30 3.38 5.31 7.23
C HIS A 30 4.00 5.74 8.55
N LEU A 31 3.99 4.88 9.57
CA LEU A 31 4.62 5.14 10.86
C LEU A 31 6.12 4.82 10.87
N ILE A 32 6.62 4.05 9.90
CA ILE A 32 8.05 3.80 9.75
C ILE A 32 8.75 5.14 9.49
N PRO A 33 9.69 5.56 10.36
CA PRO A 33 10.45 6.78 10.15
C PRO A 33 11.39 6.59 8.97
N GLY A 34 11.30 7.51 8.00
CA GLY A 34 12.08 7.48 6.76
C GLY A 34 11.18 7.79 5.57
N ASP A 35 11.68 8.59 4.62
CA ASP A 35 10.92 8.88 3.40
C ASP A 35 11.01 7.69 2.44
N PRO A 36 9.88 7.03 2.09
CA PRO A 36 9.90 5.92 1.15
C PRO A 36 10.54 6.31 -0.18
N ALA A 37 10.38 7.57 -0.62
CA ALA A 37 11.01 8.04 -1.84
C ALA A 37 12.53 8.15 -1.69
N GLN A 38 13.07 8.51 -0.52
CA GLN A 38 14.52 8.50 -0.27
C GLN A 38 15.05 7.08 -0.24
N LEU A 39 14.32 6.15 0.38
CA LEU A 39 14.69 4.73 0.41
C LEU A 39 14.71 4.12 -1.01
N ILE A 40 13.80 4.54 -1.88
CA ILE A 40 13.69 4.04 -3.27
C ILE A 40 14.71 4.72 -4.19
N ALA A 41 14.82 6.05 -4.12
CA ALA A 41 15.72 6.83 -4.96
C ALA A 41 17.20 6.62 -4.57
N GLY A 42 17.45 6.26 -3.30
CA GLY A 42 18.78 6.07 -2.71
C GLY A 42 19.39 7.36 -2.18
N ASP A 43 20.33 7.23 -1.23
CA ASP A 43 20.94 8.34 -0.46
C ASP A 43 21.64 9.41 -1.32
N LYS A 44 21.92 9.12 -2.60
CA LYS A 44 22.58 10.03 -3.55
C LYS A 44 21.65 10.63 -4.60
N ALA A 45 20.34 10.38 -4.52
CA ALA A 45 19.39 10.93 -5.48
C ALA A 45 19.35 12.46 -5.39
N SER A 46 19.30 13.13 -6.55
CA SER A 46 19.09 14.57 -6.59
C SER A 46 17.70 14.91 -6.03
N ALA A 47 17.53 16.14 -5.54
CA ALA A 47 16.24 16.61 -5.04
C ALA A 47 15.13 16.52 -6.11
N GLU A 48 15.50 16.67 -7.38
CA GLU A 48 14.60 16.56 -8.52
C GLU A 48 14.15 15.10 -8.73
N THR A 49 15.08 14.14 -8.73
CA THR A 49 14.74 12.71 -8.79
C THR A 49 13.87 12.29 -7.62
N LEU A 50 14.16 12.81 -6.42
CA LEU A 50 13.35 12.51 -5.23
C LEU A 50 11.91 13.03 -5.35
N ALA A 51 11.73 14.25 -5.88
CA ALA A 51 10.40 14.81 -6.12
C ALA A 51 9.62 14.02 -7.17
N HIS A 52 10.29 13.59 -8.25
CA HIS A 52 9.70 12.71 -9.26
C HIS A 52 9.25 11.38 -8.66
N VAL A 53 10.09 10.71 -7.86
CA VAL A 53 9.74 9.44 -7.21
C VAL A 53 8.57 9.62 -6.24
N ARG A 54 8.50 10.74 -5.50
CA ARG A 54 7.34 11.03 -4.63
C ARG A 54 6.04 11.15 -5.43
N GLN A 55 6.08 11.81 -6.58
CA GLN A 55 4.91 11.94 -7.45
C GLN A 55 4.50 10.60 -8.08
N GLU A 56 5.46 9.81 -8.56
CA GLU A 56 5.18 8.48 -9.15
C GLU A 56 4.55 7.53 -8.13
N LEU A 57 5.01 7.56 -6.88
CA LEU A 57 4.46 6.77 -5.79
C LEU A 57 3.18 7.36 -5.18
N GLY A 58 2.80 8.58 -5.58
CA GLY A 58 1.65 9.31 -5.05
C GLY A 58 1.82 9.77 -3.61
N LEU A 59 3.06 9.84 -3.09
CA LEU A 59 3.38 10.27 -1.72
C LEU A 59 3.14 11.78 -1.52
N ASP A 60 2.95 12.53 -2.60
CA ASP A 60 2.55 13.94 -2.62
C ASP A 60 1.04 14.13 -2.36
N LYS A 61 0.24 13.06 -2.37
CA LYS A 61 -1.22 13.13 -2.27
C LYS A 61 -1.71 13.04 -0.82
N PRO A 62 -2.96 13.47 -0.52
CA PRO A 62 -3.56 13.24 0.80
C PRO A 62 -3.56 11.76 1.19
N VAL A 63 -3.40 11.46 2.48
CA VAL A 63 -3.31 10.09 3.02
C VAL A 63 -4.45 9.19 2.53
N THR A 64 -5.66 9.73 2.40
CA THR A 64 -6.82 8.99 1.87
C THR A 64 -6.61 8.54 0.41
N GLN A 65 -6.02 9.39 -0.43
CA GLN A 65 -5.67 9.01 -1.81
C GLN A 65 -4.53 8.01 -1.85
N GLN A 66 -3.52 8.15 -0.97
CA GLN A 66 -2.44 7.18 -0.85
C GLN A 66 -2.96 5.78 -0.48
N PHE A 67 -3.95 5.71 0.41
CA PHE A 67 -4.61 4.45 0.76
C PHE A 67 -5.36 3.84 -0.44
N VAL A 68 -6.07 4.65 -1.23
CA VAL A 68 -6.75 4.18 -2.44
C VAL A 68 -5.76 3.62 -3.46
N ILE A 69 -4.62 4.32 -3.67
CA ILE A 69 -3.54 3.86 -4.56
C ILE A 69 -2.97 2.53 -4.06
N TYR A 70 -2.67 2.44 -2.76
CA TYR A 70 -2.20 1.22 -2.11
C TYR A 70 -3.16 0.04 -2.34
N VAL A 71 -4.45 0.21 -2.02
CA VAL A 71 -5.45 -0.85 -2.18
C VAL A 71 -5.57 -1.27 -3.65
N LYS A 72 -5.61 -0.30 -4.59
CA LYS A 72 -5.73 -0.59 -6.02
C LYS A 72 -4.55 -1.39 -6.56
N GLN A 73 -3.32 -1.05 -6.17
CA GLN A 73 -2.12 -1.78 -6.57
C GLN A 73 -2.17 -3.23 -6.07
N ARG A 74 -2.50 -3.45 -4.79
CA ARG A 74 -2.58 -4.81 -4.22
C ARG A 74 -3.68 -5.66 -4.86
N LEU A 75 -4.83 -5.06 -5.17
CA LEU A 75 -5.91 -5.74 -5.88
C LEU A 75 -5.55 -6.08 -7.34
N SER A 76 -4.64 -5.32 -7.95
CA SER A 76 -4.15 -5.58 -9.31
C SER A 76 -3.08 -6.68 -9.37
N GLY A 77 -2.77 -7.32 -8.24
CA GLY A 77 -1.69 -8.31 -8.11
C GLY A 77 -0.30 -7.69 -7.90
N ASP A 78 -0.20 -6.37 -7.82
CA ASP A 78 1.03 -5.66 -7.50
C ASP A 78 1.21 -5.61 -5.97
N LEU A 79 1.98 -6.57 -5.45
CA LEU A 79 2.36 -6.67 -4.04
C LEU A 79 3.38 -5.60 -3.63
N GLY A 80 3.83 -4.77 -4.58
CA GLY A 80 4.85 -3.75 -4.41
C GLY A 80 6.25 -4.30 -4.58
N GLN A 81 7.19 -3.38 -4.78
CA GLN A 81 8.62 -3.67 -4.82
C GLN A 81 9.16 -3.76 -3.40
N SER A 82 9.93 -4.79 -3.09
CA SER A 82 10.68 -4.88 -1.84
C SER A 82 11.71 -3.76 -1.76
N LEU A 83 11.58 -2.88 -0.77
CA LEU A 83 12.54 -1.80 -0.52
C LEU A 83 13.96 -2.32 -0.25
N ARG A 84 14.09 -3.56 0.25
CA ARG A 84 15.38 -4.17 0.55
C ARG A 84 16.05 -4.83 -0.66
N THR A 85 15.26 -5.39 -1.58
CA THR A 85 15.78 -6.21 -2.68
C THR A 85 15.48 -5.65 -4.08
N ARG A 86 14.77 -4.52 -4.19
CA ARG A 86 14.28 -3.93 -5.46
C ARG A 86 13.69 -5.00 -6.41
N ARG A 87 12.86 -5.88 -5.88
CA ARG A 87 12.10 -6.91 -6.62
C ARG A 87 10.71 -7.02 -6.06
#